data_AF-A0A3D0C316-F1
#
_entry.id   AF-A0A3D0C316-F1
#
_cell.length_a   1.000
_cell.length_b   1.000
_cell.length_c   1.000
_cell.angle_alpha   90.00
_cell.angle_beta   90.00
_cell.angle_gamma   90.00
#
_symmetry.space_group_name_H-M   'P 1'
#
loop_
_entity.id
_entity.type
_entity.pdbx_description
1 polymer ?
#
loop_
_entity_poly.entity_id
_entity_poly.type
_entity_poly.pdbx_seq_one_letter_code
_entity_poly.pdbx_strand_id
1 'polypeptide(L)' 'MLNGLWLSFFWLAAIAAGYQWVLLDNAEVFSQIITSLFSMAKLSAEIAIGLIGTLCLWLGIFKIAEKA' A
#
# COMPACT_ATOMS: atom_id res chain seq x y z
N MET A 1 -5.25 -21.36 -4.36
CA MET A 1 -5.76 -20.28 -5.25
C MET A 1 -5.74 -18.97 -4.47
N LEU A 2 -5.19 -17.91 -5.06
CA LEU A 2 -4.92 -16.59 -4.45
C LEU A 2 -6.11 -16.00 -3.67
N ASN A 3 -7.34 -16.32 -4.09
CA ASN A 3 -8.57 -15.84 -3.49
C ASN A 3 -8.78 -16.30 -2.02
N GLY A 4 -8.35 -17.52 -1.67
CA GLY A 4 -8.50 -18.04 -0.30
C GLY A 4 -7.55 -17.36 0.68
N LEU A 5 -6.32 -17.11 0.25
CA LEU A 5 -5.33 -16.39 1.06
C LEU A 5 -5.78 -14.95 1.30
N TRP A 6 -6.20 -14.26 0.25
CA TRP A 6 -6.67 -12.88 0.35
C TRP A 6 -7.87 -12.78 1.30
N LEU A 7 -8.88 -13.63 1.13
CA LEU A 7 -10.03 -13.66 2.03
C LEU A 7 -9.65 -13.93 3.49
N SER A 8 -8.64 -14.78 3.74
CA SER A 8 -8.16 -15.05 5.09
C SER A 8 -7.52 -13.82 5.77
N PHE A 9 -6.84 -12.94 5.02
CA PHE A 9 -6.30 -11.69 5.55
C PHE A 9 -7.40 -10.73 6.01
N PHE A 10 -8.50 -10.62 5.27
CA PHE A 10 -9.64 -9.78 5.68
C PHE A 10 -10.32 -10.33 6.92
N TRP A 11 -10.48 -11.65 7.00
CA TRP A 11 -11.04 -12.30 8.18
C TRP A 11 -10.16 -12.10 9.42
N LEU A 12 -8.85 -12.32 9.30
CA LEU A 12 -7.91 -12.10 10.40
C LEU A 12 -7.89 -10.63 10.85
N ALA A 13 -7.90 -9.68 9.90
CA ALA A 13 -7.94 -8.25 10.21
C ALA A 13 -9.25 -7.87 10.93
N ALA A 14 -10.40 -8.41 10.50
CA ALA A 14 -11.68 -8.16 11.15
C ALA A 14 -11.73 -8.72 12.59
N ILE A 15 -11.21 -9.93 12.79
CA ILE A 15 -11.12 -10.55 14.13
C ILE A 15 -10.15 -9.76 15.03
N ALA A 16 -8.99 -9.36 14.51
CA ALA A 16 -8.01 -8.57 15.26
C ALA A 16 -8.55 -7.20 15.66
N ALA A 17 -9.22 -6.49 14.74
CA ALA A 17 -9.86 -5.21 15.02
C ALA A 17 -10.99 -5.35 16.05
N GLY A 18 -11.81 -6.41 15.93
CA GLY A 18 -12.86 -6.71 16.90
C GLY A 18 -12.31 -7.07 18.29
N TYR A 19 -11.24 -7.86 18.35
CA TYR A 19 -10.55 -8.18 19.60
C TYR A 19 -10.01 -6.91 20.27
N GLN A 20 -9.36 -6.03 19.51
CA GLN A 20 -8.74 -4.83 20.05
C GLN A 20 -9.77 -3.76 20.44
N TRP A 21 -10.94 -3.73 19.78
CA TRP A 21 -12.05 -2.87 20.16
C TRP A 21 -12.74 -3.35 21.45
N VAL A 22 -13.02 -4.66 21.57
CA VAL A 22 -13.84 -5.21 22.68
C VAL A 22 -13.02 -5.53 23.94
N LEU A 23 -11.80 -6.04 23.81
CA LEU A 23 -10.98 -6.49 24.96
C LEU A 23 -9.93 -5.47 25.39
N LEU A 24 -9.51 -4.57 24.50
CA LEU A 24 -8.49 -3.55 24.79
C LEU A 24 -9.07 -2.14 24.92
N ASP A 25 -10.41 -1.99 24.88
CA ASP A 25 -11.15 -0.71 24.94
C ASP A 25 -10.67 0.34 23.92
N ASN A 26 -10.01 -0.09 22.85
CA ASN A 26 -9.41 0.80 21.88
C ASN A 26 -10.45 1.20 20.82
N ALA A 27 -11.28 2.19 21.14
CA ALA A 27 -12.27 2.76 20.22
C ALA A 27 -11.64 3.36 18.95
N GLU A 28 -10.35 3.72 18.99
CA GLU A 28 -9.65 4.35 17.87
C GLU A 28 -9.09 3.35 16.86
N VAL A 29 -9.11 2.04 17.14
CA VAL A 29 -8.53 1.01 16.27
C VAL A 29 -9.02 1.09 14.83
N PHE A 30 -10.32 1.34 14.63
CA PHE A 30 -10.86 1.47 13.28
C PHE A 30 -10.30 2.70 12.55
N SER A 31 -10.16 3.82 13.25
CA SER A 31 -9.56 5.05 12.70
C SER A 31 -8.08 4.83 12.35
N GLN A 32 -7.34 4.15 13.23
CA GLN A 32 -5.93 3.82 13.03
C GLN A 32 -5.75 2.89 11.82
N ILE A 33 -6.57 1.85 11.67
CA ILE A 33 -6.51 0.94 10.52
C ILE A 33 -6.71 1.71 9.21
N ILE A 34 -7.75 2.55 9.13
CA ILE A 34 -8.03 3.35 7.94
C ILE A 34 -6.89 4.33 7.65
N THR A 35 -6.39 5.02 8.66
CA THR A 35 -5.26 5.95 8.54
C THR A 35 -4.00 5.24 8.03
N SER A 36 -3.68 4.06 8.58
CA SER A 36 -2.55 3.24 8.11
C SER A 36 -2.74 2.76 6.68
N LEU A 37 -3.96 2.38 6.28
CA LEU A 37 -4.26 1.96 4.92
C LEU A 37 -4.00 3.08 3.91
N PHE A 38 -4.48 4.29 4.19
CA PHE A 38 -4.22 5.46 3.35
C PHE A 38 -2.75 5.87 3.34
N SER A 39 -2.06 5.81 4.48
CA SER A 39 -0.63 6.09 4.57
C SER A 39 0.18 5.13 3.69
N MET A 40 -0.11 3.82 3.75
CA MET A 40 0.55 2.82 2.91
C MET A 40 0.20 2.94 1.43
N ALA A 41 -1.05 3.31 1.11
CA ALA A 41 -1.45 3.61 -0.27
C ALA A 41 -0.66 4.80 -0.84
N LYS A 42 -0.49 5.88 -0.05
CA LYS A 42 0.30 7.04 -0.45
C LYS A 42 1.77 6.67 -0.64
N LEU A 43 2.37 5.96 0.31
CA LEU A 43 3.75 5.48 0.19
C LEU A 43 3.95 4.65 -1.08
N SER A 44 3.03 3.71 -1.35
CA SER A 44 3.08 2.87 -2.55
C SER A 44 3.00 3.71 -3.83
N ALA A 45 2.14 4.73 -3.86
CA ALA A 45 2.02 5.65 -4.99
C ALA A 45 3.29 6.50 -5.18
N GLU A 46 3.87 7.03 -4.10
CA GLU A 46 5.12 7.81 -4.14
C GLU A 46 6.27 6.96 -4.69
N ILE A 47 6.40 5.72 -4.24
CA ILE A 47 7.41 4.77 -4.75
C ILE A 47 7.19 4.50 -6.24
N ALA A 48 5.94 4.20 -6.64
CA ALA A 48 5.61 3.93 -8.04
C ALA A 48 5.94 5.13 -8.95
N ILE A 49 5.59 6.35 -8.54
CA ILE A 49 5.91 7.58 -9.27
C ILE A 49 7.42 7.78 -9.36
N GLY A 50 8.16 7.55 -8.27
CA GLY A 50 9.62 7.64 -8.26
C GLY A 50 10.26 6.68 -9.27
N LEU A 51 9.85 5.41 -9.27
CA LEU A 51 10.36 4.39 -10.20
C LEU A 51 9.98 4.67 -11.66
N ILE A 52 8.74 5.10 -11.92
CA ILE A 52 8.31 5.46 -13.27
C ILE A 52 9.09 6.69 -13.76
N GLY A 53 9.26 7.69 -12.90
CA GLY A 53 10.00 8.91 -13.21
C GLY A 53 11.46 8.63 -13.58
N THR A 54 12.16 7.77 -12.83
CA THR A 54 13.55 7.41 -13.13
C THR A 54 13.66 6.66 -14.47
N LEU A 55 12.76 5.72 -14.74
CA LEU A 55 12.72 4.99 -16.01
C LEU A 55 12.45 5.93 -17.20
N CYS A 56 11.46 6.83 -17.09
CA CYS A 56 11.15 7.81 -18.12
C CYS A 56 12.35 8.73 -18.43
N LEU A 57 13.09 9.15 -17.40
CA LEU A 57 14.28 9.98 -17.56
C LEU A 57 15.38 9.23 -18.31
N TRP A 58 15.65 7.98 -17.93
CA TRP A 58 16.64 7.14 -18.60
C TRP A 58 16.28 6.93 -20.08
N LEU A 59 15.02 6.55 -20.36
CA LEU A 59 14.52 6.37 -21.73
C LEU A 59 14.65 7.66 -22.57
N GLY A 60 14.39 8.82 -21.96
CA GLY A 60 14.58 10.12 -22.60
C GLY A 60 16.04 10.39 -23.00
N ILE A 61 17.00 10.09 -22.10
CA ILE A 61 18.44 10.24 -22.37
C ILE A 61 18.89 9.29 -23.49
N PHE A 62 18.51 8.00 -23.43
CA PHE A 62 18.88 7.03 -24.46
C PHE A 62 18.39 7.45 -25.85
N LYS A 63 17.18 8.02 -25.94
CA LYS A 63 16.63 8.52 -27.21
C LYS A 63 17.41 9.70 -27.81
N ILE A 64 18.07 10.50 -26.98
CA ILE A 64 18.97 11.58 -27.45
C ILE A 64 20.29 10.96 -27.93
N ALA A 65 20.84 10.02 -27.16
CA ALA A 65 22.10 9.34 -27.49
C ALA A 65 22.01 8.51 -28.79
N GLU A 66 20.86 7.90 -29.09
CA GLU A 66 20.64 7.17 -30.36
C GLU A 66 20.58 8.08 -31.60
N LYS A 67 20.34 9.38 -31.42
CA LYS A 67 20.24 10.35 -32.53
C LYS A 67 21.54 11.12 -32.78
N ALA A 68 22.52 11.02 -31.88
CA ALA A 68 23.84 11.64 -31.99
C ALA A 68 24.84 10.66 -32.60
#